data_AF-A0A1S7SCZ9-F1
#
_entry.id   AF-A0A1S7SCZ9-F1
#
_cell.length_a   1.000
_cell.length_b   1.000
_cell.length_c   1.000
_cell.angle_alpha   90.00
_cell.angle_beta   90.00
_cell.angle_gamma   90.00
#
_symmetry.space_group_name_H-M   'P 1'
#
loop_
_entity.id
_entity.type
_entity.pdbx_description
1 polymer ?
#
loop_
_entity_poly.entity_id
_entity_poly.type
_entity_poly.pdbx_seq_one_letter_code
_entity_poly.pdbx_strand_id
1 'polypeptide(L)'
;MDNEQHSISRTLGVTADFDAALEVRRRIDFLSHYLRQTSCRTFVLGISGGIDSLTAGLLAQAAVSELRADGYDAQFIAVRLPYGVQADETDAQRSLGVIGPDRVVTIDIKPAADATLETVMLEGEDLVEPSRRHFHLGNIKARQRMIAQYALAGSTRGLVIGTDQAAEALMGFFTKFGDGAADILPVAGLSKRRVRAIAEHMGAPSELVFKVPTADLESDAPLRPDEEVYGVTYDDIDNFLEGKAVTEPARQRILKTYLASGHKRALPVVPVD
;
A
#
# COMPACT_ATOMS: atom_id res chain seq x y z
N MET A 1 22.59 -0.68 19.69
CA MET A 1 21.23 -0.41 19.17
C MET A 1 20.47 0.32 20.25
N ASP A 2 19.76 1.37 19.88
CA ASP A 2 18.96 2.16 20.81
C ASP A 2 17.66 1.42 21.18
N ASN A 3 17.16 1.60 22.41
CA ASN A 3 15.96 0.93 22.92
C ASN A 3 14.70 1.42 22.16
N GLU A 4 14.70 2.67 21.70
CA GLU A 4 13.61 3.29 20.93
C GLU A 4 13.41 2.64 19.54
N GLN A 5 14.49 2.45 18.79
CA GLN A 5 14.48 1.86 17.45
C GLN A 5 13.89 0.44 17.45
N HIS A 6 14.30 -0.38 18.43
CA HIS A 6 13.73 -1.72 18.62
C HIS A 6 12.26 -1.71 18.97
N SER A 7 11.85 -0.79 19.86
CA SER A 7 10.44 -0.66 20.27
C SER A 7 9.56 -0.31 19.08
N ILE A 8 9.98 0.65 18.25
CA ILE A 8 9.24 1.04 17.04
C ILE A 8 9.19 -0.11 16.04
N SER A 9 10.32 -0.77 15.75
CA SER A 9 10.38 -1.88 14.80
C SER A 9 9.47 -3.03 15.21
N ARG A 10 9.44 -3.39 16.51
CA ARG A 10 8.50 -4.37 17.07
C ARG A 10 7.06 -3.94 16.96
N THR A 11 6.77 -2.66 17.23
CA THR A 11 5.42 -2.09 17.13
C THR A 11 4.89 -2.18 15.69
N LEU A 12 5.77 -1.99 14.70
CA LEU A 12 5.46 -2.11 13.28
C LEU A 12 5.53 -3.56 12.76
N GLY A 13 5.74 -4.55 13.64
CA GLY A 13 5.71 -5.97 13.28
C GLY A 13 6.96 -6.48 12.55
N VAL A 14 8.06 -5.73 12.56
CA VAL A 14 9.32 -6.14 11.90
C VAL A 14 9.99 -7.25 12.70
N THR A 15 10.22 -8.38 12.04
CA THR A 15 10.91 -9.55 12.62
C THR A 15 12.43 -9.40 12.56
N ALA A 16 13.12 -9.98 13.54
CA ALA A 16 14.59 -10.01 13.56
C ALA A 16 15.13 -10.85 12.39
N ASP A 17 14.60 -12.06 12.22
CA ASP A 17 14.96 -12.97 11.14
C ASP A 17 14.07 -12.78 9.92
N PHE A 18 14.61 -13.05 8.74
CA PHE A 18 13.90 -13.00 7.47
C PHE A 18 14.37 -14.12 6.54
N ASP A 19 13.42 -14.89 6.06
CA ASP A 19 13.58 -15.83 4.96
C ASP A 19 12.39 -15.64 4.01
N ALA A 20 12.68 -15.39 2.74
CA ALA A 20 11.65 -15.03 1.77
C ALA A 20 10.65 -16.17 1.53
N ALA A 21 11.10 -17.43 1.53
CA ALA A 21 10.22 -18.57 1.31
C ALA A 21 9.28 -18.79 2.49
N LEU A 22 9.80 -18.70 3.72
CA LEU A 22 8.99 -18.81 4.94
C LEU A 22 7.98 -17.66 5.06
N GLU A 23 8.38 -16.43 4.75
CA GLU A 23 7.48 -15.27 4.77
C GLU A 23 6.40 -15.35 3.68
N VAL A 24 6.72 -15.85 2.48
CA VAL A 24 5.72 -16.13 1.43
C VAL A 24 4.67 -17.12 1.93
N ARG A 25 5.10 -18.28 2.45
CA ARG A 25 4.17 -19.30 2.99
C ARG A 25 3.29 -18.71 4.09
N ARG A 26 3.89 -18.03 5.07
CA ARG A 26 3.19 -17.41 6.20
C ARG A 26 2.12 -16.42 5.74
N ARG A 27 2.40 -15.60 4.71
CA ARG A 27 1.48 -14.56 4.21
C ARG A 27 0.36 -15.15 3.37
N ILE A 28 0.64 -16.20 2.60
CA ILE A 28 -0.40 -16.98 1.90
C ILE A 28 -1.32 -17.65 2.92
N ASP A 29 -0.77 -18.30 3.95
CA ASP A 29 -1.56 -18.91 5.04
C ASP A 29 -2.43 -17.89 5.75
N PHE A 30 -1.88 -16.71 6.05
CA PHE A 30 -2.61 -15.61 6.68
C PHE A 30 -3.80 -15.15 5.83
N LEU A 31 -3.60 -14.91 4.53
CA LEU A 31 -4.67 -14.55 3.60
C LEU A 31 -5.74 -15.66 3.53
N SER A 32 -5.31 -16.90 3.31
CA SER A 32 -6.20 -18.05 3.16
C SER A 32 -7.04 -18.30 4.40
N HIS A 33 -6.42 -18.22 5.58
CA HIS A 33 -7.10 -18.38 6.86
C HIS A 33 -8.15 -17.30 7.07
N TYR A 34 -7.78 -16.03 6.88
CA TYR A 34 -8.68 -14.91 7.13
C TYR A 34 -9.87 -14.89 6.18
N LEU A 35 -9.66 -15.18 4.89
CA LEU A 35 -10.75 -15.26 3.91
C LEU A 35 -11.78 -16.34 4.28
N ARG A 36 -11.30 -17.54 4.70
CA ARG A 36 -12.19 -18.61 5.19
C ARG A 36 -12.90 -18.20 6.47
N GLN A 37 -12.20 -17.60 7.43
CA GLN A 37 -12.75 -17.22 8.73
C GLN A 37 -13.90 -16.21 8.59
N THR A 38 -13.79 -15.25 7.68
CA THR A 38 -14.85 -14.25 7.42
C THR A 38 -15.94 -14.76 6.49
N SER A 39 -15.81 -15.98 5.94
CA SER A 39 -16.70 -16.54 4.91
C SER A 39 -16.79 -15.68 3.62
N CYS A 40 -15.81 -14.79 3.42
CA CYS A 40 -15.64 -14.01 2.20
C CYS A 40 -15.09 -14.89 1.07
N ARG A 41 -15.24 -14.45 -0.18
CA ARG A 41 -14.84 -15.23 -1.36
C ARG A 41 -13.88 -14.51 -2.28
N THR A 42 -13.68 -13.22 -2.05
CA THR A 42 -12.98 -12.39 -3.02
C THR A 42 -11.93 -11.55 -2.33
N PHE A 43 -10.74 -11.48 -2.90
CA PHE A 43 -9.82 -10.39 -2.62
C PHE A 43 -9.93 -9.34 -3.72
N VAL A 44 -9.93 -8.06 -3.33
CA VAL A 44 -9.90 -6.92 -4.25
C VAL A 44 -8.65 -6.10 -3.94
N LEU A 45 -7.86 -5.79 -4.96
CA LEU A 45 -6.66 -4.96 -4.81
C LEU A 45 -6.43 -4.06 -6.02
N GLY A 46 -6.15 -2.79 -5.77
CA GLY A 46 -5.62 -1.86 -6.75
C GLY A 46 -4.19 -2.21 -7.15
N ILE A 47 -3.95 -2.47 -8.43
CA ILE A 47 -2.60 -2.76 -8.97
C ILE A 47 -2.06 -1.50 -9.60
N SER A 48 -1.11 -0.81 -8.97
CA SER A 48 -0.60 0.48 -9.45
C SER A 48 0.52 0.36 -10.48
N GLY A 49 1.23 -0.79 -10.49
CA GLY A 49 2.52 -0.94 -11.18
C GLY A 49 3.73 -0.72 -10.26
N GLY A 50 3.50 -0.40 -8.98
CA GLY A 50 4.53 -0.36 -7.94
C GLY A 50 4.72 -1.71 -7.26
N ILE A 51 5.91 -1.90 -6.66
CA ILE A 51 6.36 -3.14 -6.01
C ILE A 51 5.39 -3.66 -4.94
N ASP A 52 4.78 -2.79 -4.13
CA ASP A 52 3.95 -3.24 -3.00
C ASP A 52 2.66 -3.91 -3.49
N SER A 53 1.98 -3.28 -4.46
CA SER A 53 0.78 -3.84 -5.09
C SER A 53 1.08 -5.09 -5.92
N LEU A 54 2.26 -5.15 -6.57
CA LEU A 54 2.72 -6.35 -7.28
C LEU A 54 2.89 -7.52 -6.29
N THR A 55 3.60 -7.28 -5.19
CA THR A 55 3.89 -8.31 -4.17
C THR A 55 2.62 -8.80 -3.49
N ALA A 56 1.76 -7.86 -3.05
CA ALA A 56 0.48 -8.20 -2.43
C ALA A 56 -0.45 -8.93 -3.42
N GLY A 57 -0.44 -8.54 -4.70
CA GLY A 57 -1.20 -9.22 -5.76
C GLY A 57 -0.74 -10.65 -6.01
N LEU A 58 0.57 -10.90 -6.05
CA LEU A 58 1.14 -12.24 -6.17
C LEU A 58 0.73 -13.14 -5.00
N LEU A 59 0.83 -12.63 -3.76
CA LEU A 59 0.39 -13.34 -2.55
C LEU A 59 -1.12 -13.64 -2.58
N ALA A 60 -1.93 -12.67 -3.01
CA ALA A 60 -3.38 -12.82 -3.12
C ALA A 60 -3.77 -13.88 -4.15
N GLN A 61 -3.20 -13.83 -5.34
CA GLN A 61 -3.48 -14.81 -6.40
C GLN A 61 -3.05 -16.23 -5.98
N ALA A 62 -1.90 -16.36 -5.33
CA ALA A 62 -1.43 -17.65 -4.81
C ALA A 62 -2.41 -18.20 -3.75
N ALA A 63 -2.83 -17.36 -2.79
CA ALA A 63 -3.77 -17.76 -1.73
C ALA A 63 -5.11 -18.24 -2.30
N VAL A 64 -5.74 -17.50 -3.22
CA VAL A 64 -7.02 -17.92 -3.80
C VAL A 64 -6.88 -19.17 -4.68
N SER A 65 -5.73 -19.37 -5.32
CA SER A 65 -5.46 -20.56 -6.12
C SER A 65 -5.36 -21.82 -5.25
N GLU A 66 -4.65 -21.73 -4.11
CA GLU A 66 -4.60 -22.82 -3.12
C GLU A 66 -5.97 -23.10 -2.49
N LEU A 67 -6.70 -22.05 -2.12
CA LEU A 67 -8.05 -22.19 -1.58
C LEU A 67 -8.99 -22.90 -2.55
N ARG A 68 -8.92 -22.58 -3.84
CA ARG A 68 -9.70 -23.26 -4.89
C ARG A 68 -9.29 -24.72 -5.07
N ALA A 69 -7.99 -25.03 -5.00
CA ALA A 69 -7.52 -26.41 -5.05
C ALA A 69 -8.07 -27.26 -3.89
N ASP A 70 -8.30 -26.63 -2.73
CA ASP A 70 -8.96 -27.23 -1.56
C ASP A 70 -10.51 -27.22 -1.63
N GLY A 71 -11.10 -26.77 -2.74
CA GLY A 71 -12.55 -26.75 -2.94
C GLY A 71 -13.28 -25.54 -2.33
N TYR A 72 -12.56 -24.51 -1.89
CA TYR A 72 -13.18 -23.26 -1.45
C TYR A 72 -13.39 -22.31 -2.64
N ASP A 73 -14.59 -21.73 -2.75
CA ASP A 73 -14.92 -20.74 -3.78
C ASP A 73 -14.23 -19.41 -3.47
N ALA A 74 -13.02 -19.22 -4.02
CA ALA A 74 -12.20 -18.02 -3.85
C ALA A 74 -11.75 -17.43 -5.20
N GLN A 75 -11.69 -16.11 -5.29
CA GLN A 75 -11.17 -15.40 -6.46
C GLN A 75 -10.39 -14.14 -6.07
N PHE A 76 -9.46 -13.72 -6.92
CA PHE A 76 -8.75 -12.45 -6.81
C PHE A 76 -9.12 -11.52 -7.97
N ILE A 77 -9.60 -10.32 -7.62
CA ILE A 77 -9.92 -9.25 -8.56
C ILE A 77 -8.85 -8.17 -8.45
N ALA A 78 -8.01 -8.09 -9.47
CA ALA A 78 -7.09 -6.98 -9.67
C ALA A 78 -7.82 -5.79 -10.29
N VAL A 79 -7.60 -4.60 -9.74
CA VAL A 79 -8.28 -3.37 -10.20
C VAL A 79 -7.25 -2.36 -10.69
N ARG A 80 -7.38 -1.91 -11.93
CA ARG A 80 -6.69 -0.72 -12.43
C ARG A 80 -7.49 0.52 -12.05
N LEU A 81 -6.82 1.48 -11.43
CA LEU A 81 -7.44 2.69 -10.86
C LEU A 81 -6.76 3.98 -11.37
N PRO A 82 -6.70 4.19 -12.70
CA PRO A 82 -6.08 5.38 -13.26
C PRO A 82 -6.89 6.64 -12.94
N TYR A 83 -6.22 7.79 -12.96
CA TYR A 83 -6.86 9.10 -13.02
C TYR A 83 -6.72 9.63 -14.45
N GLY A 84 -7.69 9.35 -15.31
CA GLY A 84 -7.59 9.58 -16.75
C GLY A 84 -6.54 8.68 -17.38
N VAL A 85 -5.48 9.27 -17.95
CA VAL A 85 -4.35 8.52 -18.53
C VAL A 85 -3.22 8.44 -17.51
N GLN A 86 -2.82 7.23 -17.14
CA GLN A 86 -1.69 7.00 -16.23
C GLN A 86 -0.38 6.91 -17.04
N ALA A 87 0.66 7.62 -16.59
CA ALA A 87 1.93 7.73 -17.31
C ALA A 87 2.68 6.39 -17.41
N ASP A 88 2.59 5.58 -16.36
CA ASP A 88 3.27 4.28 -16.22
C ASP A 88 2.29 3.09 -16.35
N GLU A 89 1.22 3.24 -17.13
CA GLU A 89 0.24 2.17 -17.42
C GLU A 89 0.93 0.87 -17.88
N THR A 90 2.01 0.99 -18.66
CA THR A 90 2.79 -0.16 -19.12
C THR A 90 3.29 -1.03 -17.96
N ASP A 91 3.77 -0.43 -16.87
CA ASP A 91 4.27 -1.18 -15.71
C ASP A 91 3.13 -1.83 -14.92
N ALA A 92 1.98 -1.17 -14.86
CA ALA A 92 0.79 -1.76 -14.27
C ALA A 92 0.30 -2.98 -15.07
N GLN A 93 0.30 -2.90 -16.41
CA GLN A 93 -0.02 -4.03 -17.29
C GLN A 93 1.02 -5.16 -17.16
N ARG A 94 2.32 -4.84 -17.09
CA ARG A 94 3.36 -5.84 -16.82
C ARG A 94 3.14 -6.53 -15.47
N SER A 95 2.80 -5.77 -14.43
CA SER A 95 2.48 -6.31 -13.10
C SER A 95 1.28 -7.26 -13.15
N LEU A 96 0.21 -6.89 -13.85
CA LEU A 96 -0.95 -7.77 -14.06
C LEU A 96 -0.56 -9.07 -14.79
N GLY A 97 0.30 -8.98 -15.81
CA GLY A 97 0.79 -10.16 -16.53
C GLY A 97 1.61 -11.11 -15.66
N VAL A 98 2.40 -10.58 -14.73
CA VAL A 98 3.19 -11.36 -13.76
C VAL A 98 2.28 -11.97 -12.69
N ILE A 99 1.28 -11.24 -12.20
CA ILE A 99 0.36 -11.71 -11.16
C ILE A 99 -0.57 -12.81 -11.69
N GLY A 100 -1.08 -12.66 -12.91
CA GLY A 100 -2.09 -13.56 -13.48
C GLY A 100 -3.40 -13.61 -12.65
N PRO A 101 -4.05 -12.46 -12.39
CA PRO A 101 -5.25 -12.41 -11.56
C PRO A 101 -6.44 -13.13 -12.22
N ASP A 102 -7.34 -13.70 -11.41
CA ASP A 102 -8.55 -14.36 -11.93
C ASP A 102 -9.45 -13.40 -12.72
N ARG A 103 -9.47 -12.12 -12.33
CA ARG A 103 -10.19 -11.06 -13.02
C ARG A 103 -9.45 -9.73 -12.95
N VAL A 104 -9.50 -8.99 -14.05
CA VAL A 104 -9.06 -7.59 -14.14
C VAL A 104 -10.27 -6.69 -14.37
N VAL A 105 -10.35 -5.60 -13.61
CA VAL A 105 -11.34 -4.53 -13.80
C VAL A 105 -10.61 -3.19 -13.86
N THR A 106 -11.07 -2.26 -14.69
CA THR A 106 -10.55 -0.90 -14.74
C THR A 106 -11.64 0.08 -14.33
N ILE A 107 -11.33 0.96 -13.37
CA ILE A 107 -12.21 2.05 -12.93
C ILE A 107 -11.40 3.35 -13.02
N ASP A 108 -11.74 4.20 -13.97
CA ASP A 108 -11.18 5.56 -14.03
C ASP A 108 -11.78 6.41 -12.89
N ILE A 109 -10.92 6.86 -11.98
CA ILE A 109 -11.34 7.66 -10.82
C ILE A 109 -11.45 9.16 -11.13
N LYS A 110 -11.02 9.61 -12.33
CA LYS A 110 -10.97 11.03 -12.68
C LYS A 110 -12.33 11.73 -12.55
N PRO A 111 -13.45 11.21 -13.08
CA PRO A 111 -14.73 11.91 -12.98
C PRO A 111 -15.15 12.15 -11.52
N ALA A 112 -15.00 11.15 -10.65
CA ALA A 112 -15.37 11.26 -9.24
C ALA A 112 -14.43 12.17 -8.45
N ALA A 113 -13.12 12.10 -8.72
CA ALA A 113 -12.13 12.93 -8.07
C ALA A 113 -12.29 14.41 -8.46
N ASP A 114 -12.52 14.69 -9.74
CA ASP A 114 -12.70 16.07 -10.24
C ASP A 114 -13.98 16.69 -9.69
N ALA A 115 -15.11 15.97 -9.73
CA ALA A 115 -16.37 16.45 -9.18
C ALA A 115 -16.27 16.74 -7.67
N THR A 116 -15.51 15.92 -6.92
CA THR A 116 -15.26 16.17 -5.50
C THR A 116 -14.44 17.44 -5.30
N LEU A 117 -13.35 17.63 -6.06
CA LEU A 117 -12.54 18.84 -5.95
C LEU A 117 -13.35 20.08 -6.34
N GLU A 118 -14.11 20.02 -7.44
CA GLU A 118 -14.92 21.13 -7.93
C GLU A 118 -15.90 21.62 -6.87
N THR A 119 -16.66 20.71 -6.25
CA THR A 119 -17.62 21.08 -5.18
C THR A 119 -16.93 21.65 -3.94
N VAL A 120 -15.77 21.13 -3.55
CA VAL A 120 -14.97 21.71 -2.45
C VAL A 120 -14.46 23.10 -2.79
N MET A 121 -14.02 23.35 -4.03
CA MET A 121 -13.60 24.69 -4.45
C MET A 121 -14.77 25.65 -4.57
N LEU A 122 -15.96 25.20 -4.98
CA LEU A 122 -17.13 26.07 -5.07
C LEU A 122 -17.59 26.57 -3.69
N GLU A 123 -17.56 25.70 -2.68
CA GLU A 123 -18.14 26.00 -1.36
C GLU A 123 -17.10 26.37 -0.28
N GLY A 124 -15.83 26.05 -0.49
CA GLY A 124 -14.78 26.17 0.54
C GLY A 124 -13.41 26.56 0.01
N GLU A 125 -13.35 27.34 -1.08
CA GLU A 125 -12.09 27.85 -1.65
C GLU A 125 -11.25 28.60 -0.61
N ASP A 126 -11.89 29.37 0.27
CA ASP A 126 -11.24 30.17 1.31
C ASP A 126 -10.51 29.33 2.37
N LEU A 127 -10.86 28.04 2.49
CA LEU A 127 -10.21 27.07 3.38
C LEU A 127 -9.02 26.37 2.73
N VAL A 128 -8.81 26.54 1.42
CA VAL A 128 -7.78 25.83 0.66
C VAL A 128 -6.71 26.79 0.20
N GLU A 129 -5.51 26.62 0.75
CA GLU A 129 -4.32 27.33 0.27
C GLU A 129 -4.09 27.01 -1.22
N PRO A 130 -3.99 28.02 -2.12
CA PRO A 130 -3.85 27.78 -3.55
C PRO A 130 -2.67 26.87 -3.93
N SER A 131 -1.55 26.99 -3.20
CA SER A 131 -0.34 26.17 -3.38
C SER A 131 -0.55 24.69 -3.03
N ARG A 132 -1.60 24.34 -2.28
CA ARG A 132 -1.87 22.97 -1.82
C ARG A 132 -2.97 22.27 -2.61
N ARG A 133 -3.57 22.94 -3.60
CA ARG A 133 -4.66 22.37 -4.40
C ARG A 133 -4.32 21.00 -5.00
N HIS A 134 -3.12 20.84 -5.58
CA HIS A 134 -2.68 19.56 -6.14
C HIS A 134 -2.50 18.47 -5.07
N PHE A 135 -1.95 18.83 -3.91
CA PHE A 135 -1.84 17.92 -2.76
C PHE A 135 -3.22 17.45 -2.26
N HIS A 136 -4.21 18.36 -2.20
CA HIS A 136 -5.58 18.01 -1.81
C HIS A 136 -6.23 17.07 -2.84
N LEU A 137 -6.08 17.37 -4.14
CA LEU A 137 -6.55 16.50 -5.20
C LEU A 137 -5.88 15.12 -5.14
N GLY A 138 -4.57 15.05 -4.85
CA GLY A 138 -3.85 13.78 -4.65
C GLY A 138 -4.48 12.91 -3.57
N ASN A 139 -4.83 13.49 -2.42
CA ASN A 139 -5.53 12.77 -1.36
C ASN A 139 -6.97 12.39 -1.75
N ILE A 140 -7.68 13.24 -2.51
CA ILE A 140 -9.01 12.88 -3.05
C ILE A 140 -8.87 11.67 -3.97
N LYS A 141 -7.91 11.65 -4.90
CA LYS A 141 -7.64 10.51 -5.78
C LYS A 141 -7.45 9.22 -4.96
N ALA A 142 -6.56 9.24 -3.97
CA ALA A 142 -6.31 8.07 -3.11
C ALA A 142 -7.59 7.57 -2.42
N ARG A 143 -8.46 8.47 -1.93
CA ARG A 143 -9.74 8.08 -1.32
C ARG A 143 -10.77 7.58 -2.34
N GLN A 144 -10.80 8.12 -3.55
CA GLN A 144 -11.67 7.60 -4.61
C GLN A 144 -11.23 6.18 -5.05
N ARG A 145 -9.93 5.89 -5.04
CA ARG A 145 -9.42 4.51 -5.24
C ARG A 145 -9.90 3.56 -4.14
N MET A 146 -9.91 4.01 -2.89
CA MET A 146 -10.47 3.24 -1.77
C MET A 146 -11.96 2.96 -1.98
N ILE A 147 -12.76 3.99 -2.29
CA ILE A 147 -14.22 3.85 -2.52
C ILE A 147 -14.50 2.84 -3.64
N ALA A 148 -13.77 2.91 -4.75
CA ALA A 148 -13.93 2.01 -5.88
C ALA A 148 -13.66 0.54 -5.48
N GLN A 149 -12.60 0.28 -4.72
CA GLN A 149 -12.25 -1.07 -4.25
C GLN A 149 -13.30 -1.62 -3.28
N TYR A 150 -13.74 -0.81 -2.31
CA TYR A 150 -14.78 -1.22 -1.36
C TYR A 150 -16.14 -1.45 -2.04
N ALA A 151 -16.48 -0.68 -3.08
CA ALA A 151 -17.70 -0.91 -3.87
C ALA A 151 -17.67 -2.27 -4.58
N LEU A 152 -16.51 -2.64 -5.15
CA LEU A 152 -16.31 -3.96 -5.76
C LEU A 152 -16.34 -5.08 -4.72
N ALA A 153 -15.65 -4.90 -3.58
CA ALA A 153 -15.62 -5.88 -2.50
C ALA A 153 -17.02 -6.15 -1.94
N GLY A 154 -17.81 -5.10 -1.66
CA GLY A 154 -19.19 -5.23 -1.20
C GLY A 154 -20.10 -5.98 -2.18
N SER A 155 -19.84 -5.85 -3.48
CA SER A 155 -20.59 -6.55 -4.53
C SER A 155 -20.17 -8.02 -4.73
N THR A 156 -19.05 -8.44 -4.14
CA THR A 156 -18.41 -9.73 -4.42
C THR A 156 -18.13 -10.56 -3.16
N ARG A 157 -18.73 -10.16 -2.01
CA ARG A 157 -18.42 -10.73 -0.68
C ARG A 157 -16.91 -10.75 -0.44
N GLY A 158 -16.26 -9.64 -0.79
CA GLY A 158 -14.83 -9.51 -0.82
C GLY A 158 -14.25 -8.76 0.37
N LEU A 159 -12.95 -8.89 0.51
CA LEU A 159 -12.09 -8.11 1.38
C LEU A 159 -11.16 -7.26 0.53
N VAL A 160 -10.98 -6.00 0.91
CA VAL A 160 -10.00 -5.10 0.28
C VAL A 160 -8.63 -5.37 0.90
N ILE A 161 -7.66 -5.71 0.04
CA ILE A 161 -6.25 -5.83 0.43
C ILE A 161 -5.62 -4.45 0.46
N GLY A 162 -4.86 -4.15 1.51
CA GLY A 162 -3.99 -2.99 1.58
C GLY A 162 -2.52 -3.37 1.43
N THR A 163 -1.72 -2.41 0.98
CA THR A 163 -0.29 -2.62 0.69
C THR A 163 0.64 -1.99 1.70
N ASP A 164 0.09 -1.43 2.80
CA ASP A 164 0.91 -0.81 3.85
C ASP A 164 1.88 -1.83 4.44
N GLN A 165 3.14 -1.42 4.44
CA GLN A 165 4.30 -2.18 4.91
C GLN A 165 5.10 -1.33 5.91
N ALA A 166 6.05 -1.90 6.63
CA ALA A 166 6.64 -1.26 7.80
C ALA A 166 7.38 0.06 7.47
N ALA A 167 7.98 0.20 6.28
CA ALA A 167 8.61 1.45 5.83
C ALA A 167 7.57 2.56 5.57
N GLU A 168 6.43 2.25 4.96
CA GLU A 168 5.32 3.21 4.79
C GLU A 168 4.66 3.56 6.12
N ALA A 169 4.43 2.56 6.97
CA ALA A 169 3.89 2.76 8.31
C ALA A 169 4.80 3.65 9.17
N LEU A 170 6.12 3.43 9.11
CA LEU A 170 7.12 4.23 9.83
C LEU A 170 7.06 5.70 9.40
N MET A 171 6.98 5.93 8.10
CA MET A 171 6.96 7.28 7.51
C MET A 171 5.55 7.87 7.45
N GLY A 172 4.52 7.11 7.82
CA GLY A 172 3.11 7.51 7.69
C GLY A 172 2.74 7.90 6.25
N PHE A 173 3.35 7.24 5.26
CA PHE A 173 3.32 7.64 3.86
C PHE A 173 2.18 6.97 3.09
N PHE A 174 0.98 7.25 3.57
CA PHE A 174 -0.26 6.84 2.95
C PHE A 174 -1.30 7.92 3.21
N THR A 175 -2.32 8.01 2.35
CA THR A 175 -3.47 8.86 2.61
C THR A 175 -4.34 8.19 3.66
N LYS A 176 -4.59 8.88 4.78
CA LYS A 176 -5.51 8.39 5.82
C LYS A 176 -6.91 8.23 5.23
N PHE A 177 -7.45 7.03 5.36
CA PHE A 177 -8.71 6.57 4.75
C PHE A 177 -8.72 6.61 3.21
N GLY A 178 -7.53 6.60 2.59
CA GLY A 178 -7.33 6.29 1.17
C GLY A 178 -6.77 4.89 1.03
N ASP A 179 -5.57 4.78 0.48
CA ASP A 179 -4.77 3.54 0.43
C ASP A 179 -4.49 2.92 1.80
N GLY A 180 -4.45 3.72 2.87
CA GLY A 180 -4.34 3.21 4.24
C GLY A 180 -5.62 2.60 4.83
N ALA A 181 -6.75 2.60 4.11
CA ALA A 181 -7.97 1.91 4.52
C ALA A 181 -8.15 0.61 3.74
N ALA A 182 -8.00 -0.51 4.43
CA ALA A 182 -8.14 -1.86 3.91
C ALA A 182 -8.60 -2.82 5.02
N ASP A 183 -9.01 -4.03 4.63
CA ASP A 183 -9.50 -5.06 5.55
C ASP A 183 -8.39 -6.02 6.00
N ILE A 184 -7.33 -6.17 5.19
CA ILE A 184 -6.21 -7.08 5.44
C ILE A 184 -4.91 -6.57 4.80
N LEU A 185 -3.78 -6.74 5.52
CA LEU A 185 -2.46 -6.22 5.12
C LEU A 185 -1.42 -7.35 4.99
N PRO A 186 -1.36 -8.08 3.86
CA PRO A 186 -0.47 -9.23 3.69
C PRO A 186 1.01 -8.86 3.60
N VAL A 187 1.38 -7.58 3.49
CA VAL A 187 2.77 -7.10 3.42
C VAL A 187 3.19 -6.29 4.67
N ALA A 188 2.32 -6.18 5.68
CA ALA A 188 2.66 -5.54 6.94
C ALA A 188 3.87 -6.21 7.62
N GLY A 189 4.68 -5.42 8.33
CA GLY A 189 5.90 -5.88 9.01
C GLY A 189 7.13 -6.06 8.12
N LEU A 190 7.01 -5.88 6.81
CA LEU A 190 8.15 -5.94 5.89
C LEU A 190 8.79 -4.56 5.72
N SER A 191 10.11 -4.51 5.72
CA SER A 191 10.89 -3.39 5.18
C SER A 191 10.83 -3.40 3.64
N LYS A 192 11.18 -2.30 2.97
CA LYS A 192 11.05 -2.20 1.50
C LYS A 192 11.89 -3.25 0.79
N ARG A 193 13.12 -3.49 1.24
CA ARG A 193 13.99 -4.55 0.71
C ARG A 193 13.42 -5.96 0.92
N ARG A 194 12.68 -6.19 2.01
CA ARG A 194 12.02 -7.49 2.27
C ARG A 194 10.80 -7.69 1.39
N VAL A 195 10.05 -6.64 1.07
CA VAL A 195 9.00 -6.69 0.04
C VAL A 195 9.60 -7.08 -1.31
N ARG A 196 10.70 -6.44 -1.73
CA ARG A 196 11.43 -6.78 -2.97
C ARG A 196 11.87 -8.24 -2.99
N ALA A 197 12.48 -8.73 -1.90
CA ALA A 197 12.94 -10.11 -1.80
C ALA A 197 11.80 -11.14 -1.91
N ILE A 198 10.62 -10.84 -1.36
CA ILE A 198 9.43 -11.69 -1.52
C ILE A 198 8.97 -11.71 -2.99
N ALA A 199 8.90 -10.55 -3.64
CA ALA A 199 8.51 -10.48 -5.04
C ALA A 199 9.47 -11.26 -5.96
N GLU A 200 10.79 -11.12 -5.76
CA GLU A 200 11.80 -11.88 -6.50
C GLU A 200 11.66 -13.39 -6.26
N HIS A 201 11.46 -13.80 -5.00
CA HIS A 201 11.25 -15.20 -4.66
C HIS A 201 10.02 -15.78 -5.37
N MET A 202 8.97 -14.97 -5.54
CA MET A 202 7.75 -15.34 -6.27
C MET A 202 7.89 -15.20 -7.80
N GLY A 203 9.09 -14.91 -8.31
CA GLY A 203 9.38 -14.87 -9.74
C GLY A 203 9.10 -13.53 -10.44
N ALA A 204 8.92 -12.44 -9.69
CA ALA A 204 8.74 -11.13 -10.28
C ALA A 204 10.02 -10.65 -11.00
N PRO A 205 9.93 -10.10 -12.22
CA PRO A 205 11.07 -9.55 -12.94
C PRO A 205 11.76 -8.41 -12.19
N SER A 206 13.09 -8.40 -12.19
CA SER A 206 13.89 -7.39 -11.49
C SER A 206 13.56 -5.96 -11.91
N GLU A 207 13.16 -5.70 -13.16
CA GLU A 207 12.82 -4.33 -13.57
C GLU A 207 11.55 -3.81 -12.89
N LEU A 208 10.58 -4.69 -12.59
CA LEU A 208 9.40 -4.30 -11.80
C LEU A 208 9.75 -4.20 -10.32
N VAL A 209 10.60 -5.10 -9.84
CA VAL A 209 11.00 -5.15 -8.43
C VAL A 209 11.77 -3.91 -8.02
N PHE A 210 12.71 -3.45 -8.86
CA PHE A 210 13.62 -2.34 -8.58
C PHE A 210 13.19 -1.00 -9.19
N LYS A 211 11.98 -0.92 -9.75
CA LYS A 211 11.39 0.35 -10.16
C LYS A 211 11.44 1.37 -9.02
N VAL A 212 11.71 2.63 -9.37
CA VAL A 212 11.74 3.75 -8.43
C VAL A 212 10.34 3.92 -7.82
N PRO A 213 10.19 3.81 -6.49
CA PRO A 213 8.90 3.97 -5.84
C PRO A 213 8.37 5.41 -5.93
N THR A 214 7.08 5.53 -6.23
CA THR A 214 6.34 6.79 -6.30
C THR A 214 4.87 6.57 -5.96
N ALA A 215 4.25 7.53 -5.28
CA ALA A 215 2.81 7.54 -5.01
C ALA A 215 1.94 8.00 -6.20
N ASP A 216 2.52 8.70 -7.19
CA ASP A 216 1.84 9.28 -8.37
C ASP A 216 0.51 10.01 -8.04
N LEU A 217 0.54 10.89 -7.03
CA LEU A 217 -0.63 11.65 -6.57
C LEU A 217 -0.64 13.11 -7.07
N GLU A 218 0.53 13.74 -7.14
CA GLU A 218 0.73 15.15 -7.50
C GLU A 218 0.62 15.34 -9.03
N SER A 219 -0.41 16.05 -9.50
CA SER A 219 -0.61 16.27 -10.94
C SER A 219 0.46 17.19 -11.56
N ASP A 220 1.09 18.03 -10.76
CA ASP A 220 2.14 18.98 -11.14
C ASP A 220 3.56 18.40 -11.00
N ALA A 221 3.70 17.26 -10.32
CA ALA A 221 4.94 16.49 -10.20
C ALA A 221 4.66 14.97 -10.33
N PRO A 222 4.22 14.51 -11.52
CA PRO A 222 3.91 13.10 -11.74
C PRO A 222 5.16 12.24 -11.51
N LEU A 223 4.94 11.05 -10.95
CA LEU A 223 6.00 10.08 -10.63
C LEU A 223 7.15 10.61 -9.74
N ARG A 224 6.90 11.65 -8.92
CA ARG A 224 7.88 12.16 -7.96
C ARG A 224 8.38 11.03 -7.03
N PRO A 225 9.69 10.80 -6.89
CA PRO A 225 10.21 9.73 -6.04
C PRO A 225 9.86 9.92 -4.57
N ASP A 226 9.49 8.84 -3.88
CA ASP A 226 9.13 8.91 -2.46
C ASP A 226 10.29 9.43 -1.60
N GLU A 227 11.53 9.04 -1.90
CA GLU A 227 12.72 9.44 -1.15
C GLU A 227 12.95 10.96 -1.17
N GLU A 228 12.57 11.65 -2.25
CA GLU A 228 12.60 13.12 -2.32
C GLU A 228 11.58 13.75 -1.38
N VAL A 229 10.42 13.11 -1.19
CA VAL A 229 9.38 13.55 -0.27
C VAL A 229 9.78 13.25 1.18
N TYR A 230 10.35 12.08 1.42
CA TYR A 230 10.86 11.66 2.72
C TYR A 230 12.01 12.53 3.20
N GLY A 231 12.92 12.90 2.30
CA GLY A 231 14.22 13.47 2.67
C GLY A 231 15.14 12.45 3.35
N VAL A 232 14.86 11.16 3.19
CA VAL A 232 15.66 10.00 3.61
C VAL A 232 15.47 8.87 2.59
N THR A 233 16.47 8.01 2.46
CA THR A 233 16.41 6.86 1.54
C THR A 233 15.63 5.69 2.13
N TYR A 234 15.12 4.80 1.29
CA TYR A 234 14.57 3.51 1.71
C TYR A 234 15.63 2.65 2.40
N ASP A 235 16.92 2.80 2.04
CA ASP A 235 17.99 2.09 2.75
C ASP A 235 18.16 2.58 4.19
N ASP A 236 18.06 3.88 4.44
CA ASP A 236 18.05 4.42 5.81
C ASP A 236 16.82 3.94 6.58
N ILE A 237 15.64 3.95 5.95
CA ILE A 237 14.39 3.48 6.57
C ILE A 237 14.47 1.99 6.92
N ASP A 238 14.92 1.16 5.97
CA ASP A 238 15.06 -0.28 6.18
C ASP A 238 16.15 -0.59 7.21
N ASN A 239 17.26 0.15 7.20
CA ASN A 239 18.29 0.02 8.23
C ASN A 239 17.75 0.39 9.61
N PHE A 240 16.92 1.44 9.72
CA PHE A 240 16.26 1.80 10.96
C PHE A 240 15.34 0.65 11.45
N LEU A 241 14.48 0.14 10.58
CA LEU A 241 13.54 -0.94 10.91
C LEU A 241 14.23 -2.26 11.28
N GLU A 242 15.39 -2.54 10.71
CA GLU A 242 16.14 -3.77 10.90
C GLU A 242 17.19 -3.67 12.02
N GLY A 243 17.16 -2.60 12.84
CA GLY A 243 18.09 -2.42 13.96
C GLY A 243 19.53 -2.09 13.54
N LYS A 244 19.77 -1.79 12.26
CA LYS A 244 21.09 -1.43 11.73
C LYS A 244 21.43 0.02 12.05
N ALA A 245 22.71 0.37 11.90
CA ALA A 245 23.17 1.74 12.08
C ALA A 245 22.60 2.66 10.99
N VAL A 246 22.17 3.86 11.40
CA VAL A 246 21.71 4.94 10.53
C VAL A 246 22.38 6.24 10.95
N THR A 247 22.50 7.18 10.02
CA THR A 247 23.06 8.50 10.35
C THR A 247 22.10 9.28 11.29
N GLU A 248 22.66 10.13 12.15
CA GLU A 248 21.84 10.91 13.09
C GLU A 248 20.80 11.81 12.37
N PRO A 249 21.13 12.51 11.26
CA PRO A 249 20.13 13.26 10.51
C PRO A 249 18.96 12.39 10.00
N ALA A 250 19.25 11.20 9.47
CA ALA A 250 18.22 10.28 9.00
C ALA A 250 17.36 9.78 10.16
N ARG A 251 17.99 9.38 11.28
CA ARG A 251 17.30 8.96 12.52
C ARG A 251 16.33 10.03 13.00
N GLN A 252 16.77 11.29 13.11
CA GLN A 252 15.93 12.41 13.55
C GLN A 252 14.75 12.64 12.60
N ARG A 253 14.97 12.58 11.28
CA ARG A 253 13.92 12.74 10.27
C ARG A 253 12.88 11.62 10.37
N ILE A 254 13.31 10.38 10.53
CA ILE A 254 12.45 9.20 10.69
C ILE A 254 11.60 9.34 11.96
N LEU A 255 12.22 9.58 13.12
CA LEU A 255 11.50 9.67 14.39
C LEU A 255 10.49 10.82 14.42
N LYS A 256 10.88 12.00 13.93
CA LYS A 256 9.97 13.15 13.81
C LYS A 256 8.74 12.78 12.97
N THR A 257 8.96 12.11 11.84
CA THR A 257 7.88 11.70 10.93
C THR A 257 7.00 10.63 11.56
N TYR A 258 7.59 9.64 12.22
CA TYR A 258 6.87 8.59 12.94
C TYR A 258 5.95 9.19 14.00
N LEU A 259 6.47 10.06 14.87
CA LEU A 259 5.68 10.70 15.92
C LEU A 259 4.54 11.55 15.34
N ALA A 260 4.84 12.39 14.34
CA ALA A 260 3.85 13.27 13.71
C ALA A 260 2.72 12.48 13.02
N SER A 261 3.00 11.28 12.52
CA SER A 261 2.03 10.43 11.81
C SER A 261 1.33 9.40 12.70
N GLY A 262 1.54 9.41 14.03
CA GLY A 262 0.93 8.46 14.97
C GLY A 262 -0.58 8.33 14.81
N HIS A 263 -1.26 9.45 14.54
CA HIS A 263 -2.70 9.49 14.31
C HIS A 263 -3.17 8.70 13.07
N LYS A 264 -2.29 8.34 12.13
CA LYS A 264 -2.64 7.55 10.96
C LYS A 264 -2.63 6.04 11.24
N ARG A 265 -1.87 5.60 12.25
CA ARG A 265 -1.73 4.18 12.66
C ARG A 265 -2.65 3.79 13.82
N ALA A 266 -3.53 4.69 14.24
CA ALA A 266 -4.47 4.47 15.32
C ALA A 266 -5.91 4.58 14.81
N LEU A 267 -6.81 3.88 15.49
CA LEU A 267 -8.24 4.16 15.42
C LEU A 267 -8.53 5.62 15.84
N PRO A 268 -9.72 6.18 15.53
CA PRO A 268 -10.12 7.47 16.05
C PRO A 268 -9.92 7.53 17.58
N VAL A 269 -9.23 8.57 18.04
CA VAL A 269 -8.93 8.75 19.48
C VAL A 269 -10.24 8.96 20.22
N VAL A 270 -10.44 8.17 21.27
CA VAL A 270 -11.59 8.27 22.17
C VAL A 270 -11.12 8.81 23.52
N PRO A 271 -11.95 9.59 24.25
CA PRO A 271 -11.63 9.98 25.62
C PRO A 271 -11.77 8.74 26.52
N VAL A 272 -10.67 8.04 26.71
CA VAL A 272 -10.53 7.03 27.77
C VAL A 272 -9.97 7.71 29.01
N ASP A 273 -10.57 7.43 30.17
CA ASP A 273 -10.03 7.82 31.48
C ASP A 273 -8.64 7.21 31.72
#